data_AF-A0A3C1Q933-F1
#
_entry.id   AF-A0A3C1Q933-F1
#
_cell.length_a   1.000
_cell.length_b   1.000
_cell.length_c   1.000
_cell.angle_alpha   90.00
_cell.angle_beta   90.00
_cell.angle_gamma   90.00
#
_symmetry.space_group_name_H-M   'P 1'
#
loop_
_entity.id
_entity.type
_entity.pdbx_description
1 polymer ?
#
loop_
_entity_poly.entity_id
_entity_poly.type
_entity_poly.pdbx_seq_one_letter_code
_entity_poly.pdbx_strand_id
1 'polypeptide(L)'
;MKSLALWLLLGLIAISISNSLFSSKPRLDEITASQFMQYWQERRVRQLEITGDSSIRGTLDDGSGFKLYYPDVKGLVEDLRKDPDLANRVELSMVPEGQGAWWIALIPNIISIVLLFVVFFFIMNQVQGGGNRAMQFGKSRAQLHSAERGRVTF
;
A
#
# COMPACT_ATOMS: atom_id res chain seq x y z
N MET A 1 16.32 10.66 25.80
CA MET A 1 16.37 9.20 25.57
C MET A 1 14.99 8.56 25.41
N LYS A 2 13.98 8.93 26.23
CA LYS A 2 12.60 8.42 26.11
C LYS A 2 11.90 8.75 24.76
N SER A 3 12.28 9.84 24.10
CA SER A 3 11.77 10.18 22.75
C SER A 3 12.41 9.37 21.63
N LEU A 4 13.71 9.08 21.71
CA LEU A 4 14.45 8.33 20.68
C LEU A 4 13.94 6.89 20.52
N ALA A 5 13.66 6.22 21.64
CA ALA A 5 13.10 4.87 21.63
C ALA A 5 11.68 4.84 21.01
N LEU A 6 10.86 5.87 21.25
CA LEU A 6 9.54 6.01 20.64
C LEU A 6 9.64 6.24 19.13
N TRP A 7 10.55 7.10 18.67
CA TRP A 7 10.78 7.33 17.23
C TRP A 7 11.31 6.08 16.51
N LEU A 8 12.20 5.31 17.16
CA LEU A 8 12.69 4.02 16.64
C LEU A 8 11.56 2.99 16.52
N LEU A 9 10.71 2.89 17.55
CA LEU A 9 9.55 1.99 17.55
C LEU A 9 8.56 2.36 16.44
N LEU A 10 8.29 3.65 16.26
CA LEU A 10 7.36 4.16 15.24
C LEU A 10 7.88 3.89 13.83
N GLY A 11 9.18 4.09 13.59
CA GLY A 11 9.83 3.75 12.32
C GLY A 11 9.79 2.25 12.02
N LEU A 12 10.00 1.41 13.03
CA LEU A 12 9.98 -0.05 12.89
C LEU A 12 8.57 -0.56 12.54
N ILE A 13 7.53 -0.01 13.16
CA ILE A 13 6.12 -0.30 12.84
C ILE A 13 5.80 0.16 11.41
N ALA A 14 6.26 1.36 11.01
CA ALA A 14 6.05 1.86 9.65
C ALA A 14 6.71 0.97 8.58
N ILE A 15 7.93 0.47 8.81
CA ILE A 15 8.64 -0.45 7.91
C ILE A 15 7.94 -1.82 7.84
N SER A 16 7.42 -2.32 8.96
CA SER A 16 6.69 -3.59 9.00
C SER A 16 5.36 -3.52 8.24
N ILE A 17 4.59 -2.44 8.44
CA ILE A 17 3.35 -2.19 7.71
C ILE A 17 3.64 -1.97 6.22
N SER A 18 4.71 -1.21 5.91
CA SER A 18 5.21 -1.01 4.55
C SER A 18 5.45 -2.36 3.86
N ASN A 19 6.28 -3.24 4.43
CA ASN A 19 6.56 -4.55 3.83
C ASN A 19 5.30 -5.41 3.62
N SER A 20 4.34 -5.36 4.55
CA SER A 20 3.08 -6.10 4.42
C SER A 20 2.14 -5.51 3.36
N LEU A 21 2.11 -4.17 3.21
CA LEU A 21 1.26 -3.49 2.22
C LEU A 21 1.89 -3.47 0.82
N PHE A 22 3.22 -3.51 0.73
CA PHE A 22 3.98 -3.59 -0.52
C PHE A 22 4.36 -5.02 -0.92
N SER A 23 3.93 -6.03 -0.15
CA SER A 23 3.96 -7.42 -0.62
C SER A 23 3.22 -7.46 -1.94
N SER A 24 3.98 -7.68 -3.02
CA SER A 24 3.53 -7.45 -4.40
C SER A 24 2.24 -8.21 -4.64
N LYS A 25 1.14 -7.49 -4.88
CA LYS A 25 -0.08 -8.11 -5.41
C LYS A 25 0.36 -8.94 -6.62
N PRO A 26 -0.05 -10.22 -6.72
CA PRO A 26 0.29 -11.04 -7.88
C PRO A 26 -0.04 -10.25 -9.14
N ARG A 27 0.97 -9.94 -9.94
CA ARG A 27 0.75 -9.20 -11.18
C ARG A 27 -0.07 -10.11 -12.08
N LEU A 28 -1.32 -9.74 -12.32
CA LEU A 28 -2.18 -10.44 -13.26
C LEU A 28 -1.82 -9.96 -14.66
N ASP A 29 -1.20 -10.82 -15.45
CA ASP A 29 -0.90 -10.52 -16.84
C ASP A 29 -2.17 -10.63 -17.68
N GLU A 30 -2.40 -9.62 -18.53
CA GLU A 30 -3.54 -9.61 -19.45
C GLU A 30 -3.20 -10.46 -20.67
N ILE A 31 -3.95 -11.55 -20.85
CA ILE A 31 -3.73 -12.49 -21.94
C ILE A 31 -4.93 -12.49 -22.90
N THR A 32 -4.65 -12.82 -24.16
CA THR A 32 -5.69 -13.00 -25.18
C THR A 32 -6.39 -14.34 -25.03
N ALA A 33 -7.60 -14.47 -25.58
CA ALA A 33 -8.32 -15.75 -25.62
C ALA A 33 -7.50 -16.86 -26.30
N SER A 34 -6.77 -16.56 -27.37
CA SER A 34 -5.92 -17.54 -28.05
C SER A 34 -4.78 -18.06 -27.15
N GLN A 35 -4.13 -17.18 -26.39
CA GLN A 35 -3.09 -17.57 -25.43
C GLN A 35 -3.67 -18.41 -24.30
N PHE A 36 -4.86 -18.06 -23.80
CA PHE A 36 -5.56 -18.86 -22.83
C PHE A 36 -5.87 -20.26 -23.37
N MET A 37 -6.40 -20.38 -24.59
CA MET A 37 -6.68 -21.67 -25.22
C MET A 37 -5.42 -22.53 -25.37
N GLN A 38 -4.28 -21.91 -25.68
CA GLN A 38 -3.01 -22.60 -25.70
C GLN A 38 -2.64 -23.15 -24.32
N TYR A 39 -2.73 -22.33 -23.26
CA TYR A 39 -2.45 -22.79 -21.89
C TYR A 39 -3.46 -23.84 -21.40
N TRP A 40 -4.71 -23.76 -21.84
CA TRP A 40 -5.75 -24.73 -21.57
C TRP A 40 -5.43 -26.08 -22.22
N GLN A 41 -5.06 -26.09 -23.50
CA GLN A 41 -4.66 -27.29 -24.24
C GLN A 41 -3.35 -27.90 -23.72
N GLU A 42 -2.38 -27.06 -23.35
CA GLU A 42 -1.13 -27.48 -22.71
C GLU A 42 -1.34 -27.99 -21.27
N ARG A 43 -2.58 -27.91 -20.75
CA ARG A 43 -2.94 -28.24 -19.37
C ARG A 43 -2.02 -27.51 -18.39
N ARG A 44 -1.84 -26.20 -18.54
CA ARG A 44 -1.01 -25.36 -17.65
C ARG A 44 -1.81 -24.55 -16.64
N VAL A 45 -3.13 -24.57 -16.79
CA VAL A 45 -4.07 -23.84 -15.93
C VAL A 45 -4.32 -24.66 -14.67
N ARG A 46 -4.13 -24.05 -13.50
CA ARG A 46 -4.37 -24.68 -12.19
C ARG A 46 -5.65 -24.19 -11.53
N GLN A 47 -5.93 -22.90 -11.64
CA GLN A 47 -7.09 -22.29 -11.00
C GLN A 47 -7.78 -21.36 -12.00
N LEU A 48 -9.11 -21.39 -11.98
CA LEU A 48 -9.97 -20.48 -12.72
C LEU A 48 -10.99 -19.86 -11.79
N GLU A 49 -11.00 -18.53 -11.77
CA GLU A 49 -11.99 -17.72 -11.09
C GLU A 49 -12.76 -16.93 -12.14
N ILE A 50 -14.03 -17.24 -12.29
CA ILE A 50 -14.95 -16.49 -13.14
C ILE A 50 -15.52 -15.36 -12.30
N THR A 51 -15.33 -14.12 -12.77
CA THR A 51 -15.89 -12.90 -12.17
C THR A 51 -16.96 -12.34 -13.10
N GLY A 52 -18.21 -12.28 -12.63
CA GLY A 52 -19.34 -11.78 -13.43
C GLY A 52 -19.69 -12.70 -14.59
N ASP A 53 -19.98 -12.11 -15.75
CA ASP A 53 -20.46 -12.87 -16.92
C ASP A 53 -19.36 -13.22 -17.94
N SER A 54 -18.22 -12.51 -17.91
CA SER A 54 -17.22 -12.61 -19.00
C SER A 54 -15.77 -12.42 -18.57
N SER A 55 -15.47 -12.06 -17.31
CA SER A 55 -14.08 -11.91 -16.85
C SER A 55 -13.59 -13.19 -16.22
N ILE A 56 -12.46 -13.69 -16.68
CA ILE A 56 -11.80 -14.87 -16.10
C ILE A 56 -10.45 -14.44 -15.55
N ARG A 57 -10.18 -14.82 -14.31
CA ARG A 57 -8.85 -14.78 -13.69
C ARG A 57 -8.39 -16.19 -13.45
N GLY A 58 -7.10 -16.41 -13.45
CA GLY A 58 -6.57 -17.73 -13.16
C GLY A 58 -5.12 -17.70 -12.78
N THR A 59 -4.62 -18.86 -12.40
CA THR A 59 -3.22 -19.07 -12.07
C THR A 59 -2.69 -20.27 -12.85
N LEU A 60 -1.52 -20.09 -13.46
CA LEU A 60 -0.81 -21.16 -14.15
C LEU A 60 0.00 -22.01 -13.15
N ASP A 61 0.51 -23.14 -13.62
CA ASP A 61 1.29 -24.03 -12.76
C ASP A 61 2.58 -23.42 -12.20
N ASP A 62 3.15 -22.45 -12.91
CA ASP A 62 4.33 -21.69 -12.48
C ASP A 62 4.01 -20.63 -11.40
N GLY A 63 2.73 -20.48 -11.03
CA GLY A 63 2.26 -19.49 -10.06
C GLY A 63 2.03 -18.11 -10.67
N SER A 64 2.23 -17.92 -11.98
CA SER A 64 1.86 -16.68 -12.65
C SER A 64 0.34 -16.54 -12.72
N GLY A 65 -0.14 -15.34 -12.38
CA GLY A 65 -1.55 -15.00 -12.45
C GLY A 65 -1.88 -14.35 -13.80
N PHE A 66 -3.03 -14.67 -14.37
CA PHE A 66 -3.51 -14.07 -15.60
C PHE A 66 -4.95 -13.56 -15.46
N LYS A 67 -5.30 -12.61 -16.32
CA LYS A 67 -6.68 -12.14 -16.51
C LYS A 67 -7.00 -12.11 -18.00
N LEU A 68 -8.23 -12.49 -18.35
CA LEU A 68 -8.75 -12.34 -19.70
C LEU A 68 -10.25 -12.04 -19.70
N TYR A 69 -10.73 -11.61 -20.87
CA TYR A 69 -12.14 -11.52 -21.18
C TYR A 69 -12.53 -12.70 -22.08
N TYR A 70 -13.48 -13.52 -21.64
CA TYR A 70 -13.95 -14.71 -22.34
C TYR A 70 -15.48 -14.82 -22.23
N PRO A 71 -16.23 -14.52 -23.31
CA PRO A 71 -17.70 -14.53 -23.28
C PRO A 71 -18.32 -15.92 -23.11
N ASP A 72 -17.64 -16.98 -23.58
CA ASP A 72 -18.20 -18.34 -23.61
C ASP A 72 -17.89 -19.15 -22.34
N VAL A 73 -18.17 -18.55 -21.18
CA VAL A 73 -17.90 -19.18 -19.88
C VAL A 73 -18.64 -20.52 -19.74
N LYS A 74 -19.83 -20.65 -20.32
CA LYS A 74 -20.64 -21.87 -20.26
C LYS A 74 -19.98 -23.04 -20.97
N GLY A 75 -19.42 -22.83 -22.17
CA GLY A 75 -18.68 -23.85 -22.90
C GLY A 75 -17.49 -24.37 -22.09
N LEU A 76 -16.76 -23.46 -21.42
CA LEU A 76 -15.60 -23.83 -20.59
C LEU A 76 -15.98 -24.73 -19.41
N VAL A 77 -17.11 -24.44 -18.74
CA VAL A 77 -17.61 -25.25 -17.62
C VAL A 77 -18.09 -26.63 -18.11
N GLU A 78 -18.74 -26.68 -19.27
CA GLU A 78 -19.13 -27.95 -19.89
C GLU A 78 -17.92 -28.81 -20.28
N ASP A 79 -16.88 -28.20 -20.85
CA ASP A 79 -15.65 -28.89 -21.23
C ASP A 79 -14.93 -29.45 -19.99
N LEU A 80 -14.85 -28.65 -18.92
CA LEU A 80 -14.31 -29.11 -17.64
C LEU A 80 -15.12 -30.27 -17.04
N ARG A 81 -16.45 -30.26 -17.21
CA ARG A 81 -17.33 -31.34 -16.74
C ARG A 81 -17.20 -32.63 -17.57
N LYS A 82 -16.89 -32.52 -18.86
CA LYS A 82 -16.73 -33.66 -19.78
C LYS A 82 -15.38 -34.37 -19.60
N ASP A 83 -14.35 -33.65 -19.16
CA ASP A 83 -13.01 -34.22 -18.93
C ASP A 83 -12.71 -34.36 -17.41
N PRO A 84 -12.84 -35.57 -16.84
CA PRO A 84 -12.60 -35.80 -15.42
C PRO A 84 -11.14 -35.57 -15.01
N ASP A 85 -10.17 -35.64 -15.92
CA ASP A 85 -8.77 -35.34 -15.61
C ASP A 85 -8.58 -33.84 -15.38
N LEU A 86 -9.28 -33.01 -16.16
CA LEU A 86 -9.26 -31.56 -15.99
C LEU A 86 -10.05 -31.14 -14.75
N ALA A 87 -11.20 -31.76 -14.47
CA ALA A 87 -12.03 -31.46 -13.31
C ALA A 87 -11.30 -31.66 -11.97
N ASN A 88 -10.42 -32.66 -11.88
CA ASN A 88 -9.64 -32.94 -10.67
C ASN A 88 -8.43 -32.01 -10.52
N ARG A 89 -8.03 -31.32 -11.59
CA ARG A 89 -6.81 -30.50 -11.61
C ARG A 89 -7.10 -29.00 -11.53
N VAL A 90 -8.17 -28.56 -12.18
CA VAL A 90 -8.53 -27.15 -12.27
C VAL A 90 -9.54 -26.84 -11.17
N GLU A 91 -9.13 -26.03 -10.20
CA GLU A 91 -10.07 -25.49 -9.22
C GLU A 91 -10.88 -24.37 -9.88
N LEU A 92 -12.19 -24.59 -10.04
CA LEU A 92 -13.12 -23.61 -10.58
C LEU A 92 -13.89 -22.91 -9.46
N SER A 93 -13.75 -21.59 -9.37
CA SER A 93 -14.53 -20.73 -8.49
C SER A 93 -15.35 -19.75 -9.31
N MET A 94 -16.64 -19.62 -8.99
CA MET A 94 -17.50 -18.58 -9.56
C MET A 94 -17.76 -17.54 -8.48
N VAL A 95 -17.23 -16.35 -8.70
CA VAL A 95 -17.48 -15.21 -7.83
C VAL A 95 -18.42 -14.30 -8.60
N PRO A 96 -19.61 -13.95 -8.05
CA PRO A 96 -20.43 -12.93 -8.68
C PRO A 96 -19.56 -11.69 -8.90
N GLU A 97 -19.89 -10.84 -9.87
CA GLU A 97 -19.39 -9.47 -9.91
C GLU A 97 -19.95 -8.74 -8.68
N GLY A 98 -19.44 -9.10 -7.51
CA GLY A 98 -19.63 -8.40 -6.28
C GLY A 98 -19.02 -7.05 -6.53
N GLN A 99 -19.79 -6.02 -6.23
CA GLN A 99 -19.29 -4.70 -5.94
C GLN A 99 -18.21 -4.87 -4.87
N GLY A 100 -16.99 -5.22 -5.31
CA GLY A 100 -15.85 -5.35 -4.45
C GLY A 100 -15.83 -4.07 -3.67
N ALA A 101 -15.77 -4.17 -2.35
CA ALA A 101 -15.79 -3.04 -1.45
C ALA A 101 -14.62 -2.11 -1.84
N TRP A 102 -14.88 -1.20 -2.77
CA TRP A 102 -13.90 -0.31 -3.38
C TRP A 102 -13.22 0.55 -2.31
N TRP A 103 -13.93 0.75 -1.20
CA TRP A 103 -13.43 1.38 0.01
C TRP A 103 -12.29 0.59 0.69
N ILE A 104 -12.26 -0.74 0.59
CA ILE A 104 -11.14 -1.57 1.10
C ILE A 104 -9.86 -1.28 0.32
N ALA A 105 -9.96 -1.08 -1.00
CA ALA A 105 -8.80 -0.69 -1.82
C ALA A 105 -8.26 0.71 -1.48
N LEU A 106 -9.07 1.56 -0.85
CA LEU A 106 -8.66 2.88 -0.36
C LEU A 106 -7.99 2.84 1.02
N ILE A 107 -8.18 1.79 1.82
CA ILE A 107 -7.61 1.68 3.18
C ILE A 107 -6.09 1.92 3.19
N PRO A 108 -5.27 1.29 2.33
CA PRO A 108 -3.81 1.52 2.34
C PRO A 108 -3.43 2.97 2.03
N ASN A 109 -4.16 3.61 1.12
CA ASN A 109 -3.95 5.02 0.76
C ASN A 109 -4.34 5.95 1.92
N ILE A 110 -5.49 5.71 2.55
CA ILE A 110 -5.95 6.48 3.71
C ILE A 110 -4.98 6.33 4.88
N ILE A 111 -4.50 5.11 5.17
CA ILE A 111 -3.48 4.87 6.21
C ILE A 111 -2.23 5.71 5.95
N SER A 112 -1.77 5.78 4.70
CA SER A 112 -0.57 6.53 4.32
C SER A 112 -0.75 8.05 4.54
N ILE A 113 -1.93 8.59 4.20
CA ILE A 113 -2.28 10.00 4.43
C ILE A 113 -2.40 10.30 5.93
N VAL A 114 -3.11 9.45 6.68
CA VAL A 114 -3.30 9.62 8.13
C VAL A 114 -1.96 9.53 8.86
N LEU A 115 -1.08 8.61 8.47
CA LEU A 115 0.27 8.50 9.03
C LEU A 115 1.04 9.82 8.85
N LEU A 116 0.97 10.42 7.66
CA LEU A 116 1.62 11.71 7.36
C LEU A 116 1.05 12.83 8.25
N PHE A 117 -0.28 12.90 8.40
CA PHE A 117 -0.92 13.86 9.30
C PHE A 117 -0.51 13.68 10.76
N VAL A 118 -0.42 12.45 11.25
CA VAL A 118 0.00 12.15 12.63
C VAL A 118 1.44 12.60 12.86
N VAL A 119 2.36 12.30 11.94
CA VAL A 119 3.76 12.74 12.03
C VAL A 119 3.84 14.28 11.97
N PHE A 120 3.12 14.91 11.05
CA PHE A 120 3.10 16.37 10.92
C PHE A 120 2.56 17.07 12.16
N PHE A 121 1.47 16.54 12.73
CA PHE A 121 0.89 17.03 13.98
C PHE A 121 1.87 16.87 15.15
N PHE A 122 2.57 15.74 15.23
CA PHE A 122 3.56 15.49 16.27
C PHE A 122 4.74 16.47 16.18
N ILE A 123 5.22 16.78 14.97
CA ILE A 123 6.25 17.78 14.73
C ILE A 123 5.78 19.16 15.18
N MET A 124 4.58 19.60 14.78
CA MET A 124 4.04 20.89 15.22
C MET A 124 3.93 21.00 16.74
N ASN A 125 3.44 19.94 17.40
CA ASN A 125 3.35 19.91 18.86
C ASN A 125 4.74 19.97 19.53
N GLN A 126 5.76 19.36 18.90
CA GLN A 126 7.13 19.39 19.39
C GLN A 126 7.82 20.75 19.17
N VAL A 127 7.52 21.45 18.07
CA VAL A 127 8.09 22.77 17.76
C VAL A 127 7.45 23.86 18.63
N GLN A 128 6.13 23.80 18.89
CA GLN A 128 5.46 24.74 19.80
C GLN A 128 5.91 24.56 21.27
N GLY A 129 6.19 23.33 21.71
CA GLY A 129 6.81 23.08 23.02
C GLY A 129 8.27 23.58 23.15
N GLY A 130 8.92 23.93 22.04
CA GLY A 130 10.25 24.56 21.97
C GLY A 130 10.23 26.07 21.72
N GLY A 131 9.04 26.69 21.65
CA GLY A 131 8.80 28.07 21.22
C GLY A 131 9.48 29.16 22.06
N ASN A 132 10.10 28.82 23.20
CA ASN A 132 10.84 29.78 24.02
C ASN A 132 12.35 29.88 23.70
N ARG A 133 12.90 29.09 22.75
CA ARG A 133 14.33 29.19 22.37
C ARG A 133 14.60 30.04 21.13
N ALA A 134 13.69 30.08 20.16
CA ALA A 134 13.86 30.91 18.96
C ALA A 134 13.71 32.42 19.24
N MET A 135 12.98 32.80 20.29
CA MET A 135 12.81 34.19 20.72
C MET A 135 13.93 34.71 21.64
N GLN A 136 14.83 33.83 22.13
CA GLN A 136 15.96 34.24 22.96
C GLN A 136 17.13 34.83 22.16
N PHE A 137 17.15 34.66 20.84
CA PHE A 137 18.13 35.30 19.95
C PHE A 137 17.94 36.83 19.84
N GLY A 138 16.81 37.38 20.28
CA GLY A 138 16.56 38.83 20.33
C GLY A 138 16.90 39.49 21.68
N LYS A 139 17.08 38.73 22.77
CA LYS A 139 17.52 39.24 24.07
C LYS A 139 19.02 39.01 24.26
N SER A 140 19.81 39.49 23.31
CA SER A 140 21.23 39.70 23.58
C SER A 140 21.33 40.65 24.78
N ARG A 141 21.93 40.16 25.86
CA ARG A 141 22.31 40.94 27.05
C ARG A 141 23.31 42.01 26.60
N ALA A 142 22.84 43.16 26.14
CA ALA A 142 23.66 44.36 26.07
C ALA A 142 23.92 44.82 27.51
N GLN A 143 25.07 44.42 28.03
CA GLN A 143 25.58 44.79 29.34
C GLN A 143 25.80 46.30 29.35
N LEU A 144 24.99 47.03 30.15
CA LEU A 144 25.17 48.46 30.41
C LEU A 144 26.50 48.68 31.13
N HIS A 145 27.56 48.96 30.39
CA HIS A 145 28.71 49.67 30.92
C HIS A 145 28.28 51.14 31.08
N SER A 146 27.88 51.50 32.29
CA SER A 146 27.75 52.90 32.68
C SER A 146 29.13 53.53 32.59
N ALA A 147 29.37 54.34 31.55
CA ALA A 147 30.57 55.15 31.45
C ALA A 147 30.50 56.19 32.57
N GLU A 148 31.40 56.01 33.53
CA GLU A 148 31.58 56.90 34.67
C GLU A 148 31.86 58.32 34.20
N ARG A 149 31.05 59.24 34.72
CA ARG A 149 30.93 60.63 34.29
C ARG A 149 32.13 61.43 34.83
N GLY A 150 33.23 61.46 34.08
CA GLY A 150 34.36 62.37 34.32
C GLY A 150 34.06 63.79 33.84
N ARG A 151 33.49 64.63 34.72
CA ARG A 151 33.31 66.08 34.52
C ARG A 151 34.68 66.77 34.56
N VAL A 152 35.07 67.44 33.48
CA VAL A 152 36.18 68.41 33.48
C VAL A 152 35.60 69.80 33.25
N THR A 153 35.85 70.68 34.21
CA THR A 153 35.58 72.12 34.16
C THR A 153 36.81 72.86 33.62
N PHE A 154 36.55 73.79 32.69
CA PHE A 154 37.34 74.90 32.13
C PHE A 154 38.85 74.72 31.94
#